data_AF-A0A5M7BHI9-F1
#
_entry.id   AF-A0A5M7BHI9-F1
#
_cell.length_a   1.000
_cell.length_b   1.000
_cell.length_c   1.000
_cell.angle_alpha   90.00
_cell.angle_beta   90.00
_cell.angle_gamma   90.00
#
_symmetry.space_group_name_H-M   'P 1'
#
loop_
_entity.id
_entity.type
_entity.pdbx_description
1 polymer ?
#
loop_
_entity_poly.entity_id
_entity_poly.type
_entity_poly.pdbx_seq_one_letter_code
_entity_poly.pdbx_strand_id
1 'polypeptide(L)'
;MKKLLVFTVLCMSFFYGHTQNNDYYNRMQHVFGNIDKTKVTTGYLKEFGIRFNEVEAYNGTISTTNLVDNTQWQSLYSSLYTMRVGNVASGMQAPDSVFDFLKSQQSNANTDVLLATQYYTYQQYKTNAYTNGDVTVSNDRIYDVAGKPLRYQNSVCCNAIKKATAR
;
A
#
# COMPACT_ATOMS: atom_id res chain seq x y z
N MET A 1 -31.82 -35.63 -22.47
CA MET A 1 -31.65 -34.20 -22.82
C MET A 1 -31.95 -33.23 -21.67
N LYS A 2 -33.11 -33.33 -20.98
CA LYS A 2 -33.45 -32.42 -19.85
C LYS A 2 -32.45 -32.44 -18.68
N LYS A 3 -31.90 -33.61 -18.31
CA LYS A 3 -30.90 -33.73 -17.22
C LYS A 3 -29.55 -33.06 -17.54
N LEU A 4 -29.17 -33.03 -18.82
CA LEU A 4 -27.94 -32.37 -19.27
C LEU A 4 -28.09 -30.85 -19.20
N LEU A 5 -29.26 -30.33 -19.56
CA LEU A 5 -29.58 -28.90 -19.55
C LEU A 5 -29.61 -28.33 -18.13
N VAL A 6 -30.12 -29.09 -17.15
CA VAL A 6 -30.09 -28.71 -15.73
C VAL A 6 -28.66 -28.64 -15.19
N PHE A 7 -27.78 -29.57 -15.61
CA PHE A 7 -26.38 -29.57 -15.20
C PHE A 7 -25.61 -28.38 -15.77
N THR A 8 -25.86 -28.02 -17.03
CA THR A 8 -25.23 -26.84 -17.66
C THR A 8 -25.64 -25.52 -17.00
N VAL A 9 -26.91 -25.37 -16.62
CA VAL A 9 -27.39 -24.18 -15.90
C VAL A 9 -26.78 -24.10 -14.49
N LEU A 10 -26.65 -25.23 -13.80
CA LEU A 10 -26.01 -25.30 -12.48
C LEU A 10 -24.51 -24.95 -12.54
N CYS A 11 -23.80 -25.39 -13.58
CA CYS A 11 -22.39 -25.04 -13.78
C CYS A 11 -22.19 -23.55 -14.07
N MET A 12 -23.10 -22.89 -14.80
CA MET A 12 -23.03 -21.44 -15.06
C MET A 12 -23.11 -20.60 -13.79
N SER A 13 -23.91 -21.01 -12.79
CA SER A 13 -24.01 -20.32 -11.50
C SER A 13 -22.71 -20.33 -10.67
N PHE A 14 -21.80 -21.28 -10.88
CA PHE A 14 -20.51 -21.32 -10.17
C PHE A 14 -19.47 -20.34 -10.73
N PHE A 15 -19.68 -19.77 -11.92
CA PHE A 15 -18.72 -18.83 -12.53
C PHE A 15 -18.96 -17.35 -12.14
N TYR A 16 -20.06 -17.02 -11.46
CA TYR A 16 -20.40 -15.63 -11.08
C TYR A 16 -19.84 -15.18 -9.71
N GLY A 17 -18.93 -15.95 -9.09
CA GLY A 17 -18.59 -15.81 -7.67
C GLY A 17 -17.31 -15.05 -7.28
N HIS A 18 -16.54 -14.46 -8.21
CA HIS A 18 -15.22 -13.86 -7.87
C HIS A 18 -15.01 -12.45 -8.41
N THR A 19 -15.89 -11.51 -8.09
CA THR A 19 -15.57 -10.08 -8.27
C THR A 19 -14.71 -9.61 -7.09
N GLN A 20 -13.49 -9.15 -7.37
CA GLN A 20 -12.67 -8.46 -6.37
C GLN A 20 -13.41 -7.21 -5.88
N ASN A 21 -13.56 -7.04 -4.56
CA ASN A 21 -14.15 -5.84 -3.99
C ASN A 21 -13.21 -4.66 -4.27
N ASN A 22 -13.65 -3.74 -5.13
CA ASN A 22 -12.91 -2.54 -5.49
C ASN A 22 -13.47 -1.28 -4.79
N ASP A 23 -14.34 -1.44 -3.80
CA ASP A 23 -15.08 -0.35 -3.15
C ASP A 23 -14.13 0.65 -2.51
N TYR A 24 -13.10 0.15 -1.82
CA TYR A 24 -12.06 1.00 -1.24
C TYR A 24 -11.36 1.82 -2.32
N TYR A 25 -10.82 1.18 -3.35
CA TYR A 25 -10.11 1.87 -4.42
C TYR A 25 -11.01 2.90 -5.12
N ASN A 26 -12.26 2.53 -5.42
CA ASN A 26 -13.24 3.43 -6.03
C ASN A 26 -13.53 4.63 -5.12
N ARG A 27 -13.69 4.42 -3.81
CA ARG A 27 -13.89 5.51 -2.84
C ARG A 27 -12.68 6.43 -2.78
N MET A 28 -11.46 5.89 -2.76
CA MET A 28 -10.25 6.71 -2.74
C MET A 28 -10.05 7.48 -4.04
N GLN A 29 -10.37 6.89 -5.20
CA GLN A 29 -10.39 7.64 -6.47
C GLN A 29 -11.44 8.75 -6.47
N HIS A 30 -12.57 8.57 -5.79
CA HIS A 30 -13.57 9.63 -5.63
C HIS A 30 -13.04 10.78 -4.77
N VAL A 31 -12.54 10.48 -3.57
CA VAL A 31 -12.05 11.47 -2.58
C VAL A 31 -10.85 12.25 -3.11
N PHE A 32 -9.88 11.56 -3.72
CA PHE A 32 -8.65 12.12 -4.26
C PHE A 32 -8.72 12.39 -5.76
N GLY A 33 -9.92 12.39 -6.34
CA GLY A 33 -10.10 12.53 -7.79
C GLY A 33 -9.69 13.88 -8.35
N ASN A 34 -9.75 14.94 -7.54
CA ASN A 34 -9.48 16.32 -7.97
C ASN A 34 -8.09 16.82 -7.54
N ILE A 35 -7.26 15.97 -6.93
CA ILE A 35 -5.91 16.36 -6.56
C ILE A 35 -4.96 16.22 -7.76
N ASP A 36 -4.01 17.14 -7.89
CA ASP A 36 -2.93 16.97 -8.85
C ASP A 36 -1.95 15.88 -8.36
N LYS A 37 -2.10 14.67 -8.92
CA LYS A 37 -1.27 13.51 -8.61
C LYS A 37 0.18 13.68 -9.03
N THR A 38 0.50 14.60 -9.95
CA THR A 38 1.90 14.88 -10.34
C THR A 38 2.70 15.55 -9.21
N LYS A 39 2.00 16.19 -8.26
CA LYS A 39 2.62 16.77 -7.06
C LYS A 39 2.96 15.72 -5.99
N VAL A 40 2.49 14.48 -6.14
CA VAL A 40 2.93 13.34 -5.31
C VAL A 40 4.17 12.74 -5.96
N THR A 41 5.30 13.42 -5.81
CA THR A 41 6.57 13.11 -6.50
C THR A 41 7.17 11.76 -6.11
N THR A 42 6.81 11.21 -4.96
CA THR A 42 7.24 9.85 -4.55
C THR A 42 6.40 8.74 -5.17
N GLY A 43 5.20 9.07 -5.68
CA GLY A 43 4.20 8.10 -6.08
C GLY A 43 3.46 7.41 -4.93
N TYR A 44 3.80 7.72 -3.67
CA TYR A 44 3.16 7.16 -2.48
C TYR A 44 2.52 8.28 -1.65
N LEU A 45 1.20 8.23 -1.47
CA LEU A 45 0.47 9.17 -0.62
C LEU A 45 -0.15 8.40 0.56
N LYS A 46 0.27 8.73 1.79
CA LYS A 46 -0.14 8.03 3.01
C LYS A 46 -1.66 7.96 3.15
N GLU A 47 -2.35 9.07 2.93
CA GLU A 47 -3.80 9.17 3.07
C GLU A 47 -4.58 8.44 1.95
N PHE A 48 -3.92 8.06 0.86
CA PHE A 48 -4.54 7.33 -0.25
C PHE A 48 -4.64 5.82 0.01
N GLY A 49 -3.72 5.29 0.84
CA GLY A 49 -3.60 3.86 1.12
C GLY A 49 -4.25 3.39 2.41
N ILE A 50 -4.39 2.08 2.53
CA ILE A 50 -4.82 1.41 3.76
C ILE A 50 -3.60 1.28 4.68
N ARG A 51 -3.72 1.74 5.92
CA ARG A 51 -2.70 1.56 6.95
C ARG A 51 -2.95 0.25 7.70
N PHE A 52 -2.41 -0.86 7.18
CA PHE A 52 -2.41 -2.14 7.91
C PHE A 52 -1.46 -2.12 9.11
N ASN A 53 -0.46 -1.24 9.08
CA ASN A 53 0.45 -0.96 10.17
C ASN A 53 0.87 0.52 10.13
N GLU A 54 1.40 1.06 11.23
CA GLU A 54 1.81 2.47 11.34
C GLU A 54 3.17 2.71 10.68
N VAL A 55 3.17 3.09 9.40
CA VAL A 55 4.39 3.35 8.61
C VAL A 55 5.28 4.44 9.19
N GLU A 56 4.70 5.38 9.95
CA GLU A 56 5.39 6.48 10.63
C GLU A 56 6.24 6.04 11.82
N ALA A 57 5.93 4.89 12.44
CA ALA A 57 6.72 4.34 13.55
C ALA A 57 8.07 3.77 13.09
N TYR A 58 8.19 3.48 11.79
CA TYR A 58 9.36 2.84 11.19
C TYR A 58 10.12 3.84 10.32
N ASN A 59 10.66 4.90 10.91
CA ASN A 59 11.26 6.03 10.20
C ASN A 59 12.78 5.94 9.96
N GLY A 60 13.38 4.77 10.22
CA GLY A 60 14.83 4.56 10.10
C GLY A 60 15.64 4.86 11.38
N THR A 61 15.02 5.39 12.43
CA THR A 61 15.63 5.47 13.76
C THR A 61 15.30 4.21 14.53
N ILE A 62 16.30 3.44 14.98
CA ILE A 62 16.08 2.20 15.75
C ILE A 62 15.54 2.55 17.15
N SER A 63 14.48 1.86 17.57
CA SER A 63 13.94 1.89 18.93
C SER A 63 13.59 0.48 19.41
N THR A 64 13.35 0.31 20.71
CA THR A 64 12.88 -0.98 21.25
C THR A 64 11.46 -1.35 20.80
N THR A 65 10.69 -0.38 20.31
CA THR A 65 9.28 -0.54 19.94
C THR A 65 9.05 -0.67 18.44
N ASN A 66 10.10 -0.55 17.61
CA ASN A 66 9.99 -0.62 16.15
C ASN A 66 10.75 -1.79 15.52
N LEU A 67 10.97 -2.84 16.32
CA LEU A 67 11.34 -4.15 15.81
C LEU A 67 10.15 -4.73 15.04
N VAL A 68 10.41 -5.25 13.84
CA VAL A 68 9.38 -5.87 12.99
C VAL A 68 9.52 -7.38 13.02
N ASP A 69 8.41 -8.08 13.14
CA ASP A 69 8.30 -9.48 12.73
C ASP A 69 7.88 -9.60 11.25
N ASN A 70 7.80 -10.83 10.73
CA ASN A 70 7.43 -11.06 9.33
C ASN A 70 6.03 -10.52 8.99
N THR A 71 5.05 -10.67 9.89
CA THR A 71 3.68 -10.20 9.67
C THR A 71 3.64 -8.67 9.63
N GLN A 72 4.35 -8.00 10.54
CA GLN A 72 4.47 -6.55 10.57
C GLN A 72 5.19 -6.02 9.32
N TRP A 73 6.27 -6.69 8.89
CA TRP A 73 7.00 -6.34 7.67
C TRP A 73 6.11 -6.44 6.43
N GLN A 74 5.36 -7.53 6.28
CA GLN A 74 4.42 -7.73 5.18
C GLN A 74 3.26 -6.72 5.22
N SER A 75 2.76 -6.39 6.42
CA SER A 75 1.72 -5.39 6.61
C SER A 75 2.20 -3.98 6.23
N LEU A 76 3.46 -3.64 6.55
CA LEU A 76 4.09 -2.38 6.13
C LEU A 76 4.26 -2.32 4.61
N TYR A 77 4.73 -3.41 3.98
CA TYR A 77 4.86 -3.49 2.52
C TYR A 77 3.50 -3.30 1.83
N SER A 78 2.47 -3.98 2.34
CA SER A 78 1.11 -3.90 1.82
C SER A 78 0.53 -2.49 2.00
N SER A 79 0.81 -1.84 3.13
CA SER A 79 0.40 -0.45 3.37
C SER A 79 1.01 0.47 2.32
N LEU A 80 2.33 0.40 2.12
CA LEU A 80 3.05 1.16 1.09
C LEU A 80 2.51 0.87 -0.32
N TYR A 81 2.20 -0.39 -0.63
CA TYR A 81 1.64 -0.79 -1.92
C TYR A 81 0.28 -0.15 -2.22
N THR A 82 -0.58 -0.02 -1.20
CA THR A 82 -1.88 0.64 -1.34
C THR A 82 -1.79 2.16 -1.37
N MET A 83 -0.71 2.75 -0.84
CA MET A 83 -0.46 4.20 -0.90
C MET A 83 -0.12 4.70 -2.31
N ARG A 84 0.04 3.80 -3.28
CA ARG A 84 0.42 4.16 -4.65
C ARG A 84 -0.64 5.01 -5.33
N VAL A 85 -0.22 6.17 -5.82
CA VAL A 85 -1.06 7.11 -6.55
C VAL A 85 -0.33 7.64 -7.78
N GLY A 86 -1.05 7.77 -8.89
CA GLY A 86 -0.46 8.11 -10.19
C GLY A 86 0.42 6.98 -10.72
N ASN A 87 1.44 7.32 -11.53
CA ASN A 87 2.23 6.34 -12.27
C ASN A 87 3.69 6.21 -11.79
N VAL A 88 4.13 7.07 -10.87
CA VAL A 88 5.53 7.11 -10.39
C VAL A 88 5.92 5.80 -9.70
N ALA A 89 5.05 5.24 -8.85
CA ALA A 89 5.28 4.00 -8.12
C ALA A 89 4.78 2.74 -8.85
N SER A 90 4.51 2.81 -10.15
CA SER A 90 3.93 1.69 -10.93
C SER A 90 4.80 0.43 -10.94
N GLY A 91 6.12 0.58 -10.79
CA GLY A 91 7.08 -0.55 -10.75
C GLY A 91 7.12 -1.33 -9.44
N MET A 92 6.41 -0.90 -8.38
CA MET A 92 6.35 -1.67 -7.13
C MET A 92 5.65 -3.01 -7.37
N GLN A 93 6.32 -4.10 -6.98
CA GLN A 93 5.81 -5.46 -7.14
C GLN A 93 4.58 -5.69 -6.26
N ALA A 94 3.67 -6.56 -6.71
CA ALA A 94 2.52 -6.96 -5.92
C ALA A 94 2.98 -7.63 -4.61
N PRO A 95 2.29 -7.41 -3.47
CA PRO A 95 2.66 -7.99 -2.18
C PRO A 95 2.86 -9.50 -2.24
N ASP A 96 1.92 -10.23 -2.86
CA ASP A 96 1.99 -11.70 -2.97
C ASP A 96 3.29 -12.17 -3.65
N SER A 97 3.68 -11.54 -4.77
CA SER A 97 4.91 -11.87 -5.48
C SER A 97 6.16 -11.67 -4.60
N VAL A 98 6.19 -10.60 -3.81
CA VAL A 98 7.32 -10.32 -2.89
C VAL A 98 7.34 -11.29 -1.73
N PHE A 99 6.17 -11.63 -1.18
CA PHE A 99 6.05 -12.52 -0.03
C PHE A 99 6.40 -13.96 -0.42
N ASP A 100 5.97 -14.42 -1.59
CA ASP A 100 6.33 -15.73 -2.12
C ASP A 100 7.82 -15.81 -2.45
N PHE A 101 8.38 -14.77 -3.08
CA PHE A 101 9.82 -14.69 -3.32
C PHE A 101 10.59 -14.79 -2.00
N LEU A 102 10.25 -13.97 -1.00
CA LEU A 102 10.90 -13.99 0.30
C LEU A 102 10.80 -15.37 0.96
N LYS A 103 9.61 -16.00 0.93
CA LYS A 103 9.38 -17.34 1.48
C LYS A 103 10.26 -18.39 0.78
N SER A 104 10.39 -18.32 -0.55
CA SER A 104 11.24 -19.22 -1.32
C SER A 104 12.73 -19.08 -0.96
N GLN A 105 13.23 -17.83 -0.87
CA GLN A 105 14.63 -17.57 -0.50
C GLN A 105 14.92 -18.09 0.91
N GLN A 106 14.00 -17.84 1.85
CA GLN A 106 14.10 -18.34 3.22
C GLN A 106 14.11 -19.87 3.31
N SER A 107 13.30 -20.55 2.49
CA SER A 107 13.22 -22.02 2.54
C SER A 107 14.49 -22.69 1.99
N ASN A 108 15.22 -22.00 1.11
CA ASN A 108 16.43 -22.52 0.48
C ASN A 108 17.72 -22.12 1.22
N ALA A 109 17.64 -21.19 2.19
CA ALA A 109 18.80 -20.75 2.96
C ALA A 109 19.15 -21.77 4.07
N ASN A 110 20.30 -22.43 3.91
CA ASN A 110 20.81 -23.47 4.81
C ASN A 110 22.08 -23.04 5.60
N THR A 111 22.79 -22.01 5.12
CA THR A 111 23.97 -21.44 5.79
C THR A 111 23.90 -19.92 5.98
N ASP A 112 22.97 -19.25 5.30
CA ASP A 112 22.99 -17.80 5.17
C ASP A 112 22.03 -17.12 6.15
N VAL A 113 22.47 -15.99 6.70
CA VAL A 113 21.59 -15.08 7.43
C VAL A 113 20.94 -14.16 6.42
N LEU A 114 19.67 -14.43 6.10
CA LEU A 114 18.89 -13.55 5.21
C LEU A 114 18.34 -12.35 5.97
N LEU A 115 18.60 -11.17 5.41
CA LEU A 115 18.01 -9.90 5.84
C LEU A 115 17.11 -9.38 4.71
N ALA A 116 15.84 -9.12 5.03
CA ALA A 116 14.93 -8.45 4.11
C ALA A 116 14.66 -7.04 4.63
N THR A 117 15.02 -6.05 3.81
CA THR A 117 14.94 -4.62 4.17
C THR A 117 13.97 -3.92 3.24
N GLN A 118 13.16 -3.02 3.80
CA GLN A 118 12.32 -2.09 3.06
C GLN A 118 12.83 -0.67 3.32
N TYR A 119 12.93 0.13 2.27
CA TYR A 119 13.20 1.56 2.36
C TYR A 119 12.36 2.29 1.32
N TYR A 120 11.39 3.08 1.78
CA TYR A 120 10.48 3.82 0.93
C TYR A 120 10.30 5.24 1.46
N THR A 121 10.53 6.23 0.60
CA THR A 121 10.10 7.60 0.86
C THR A 121 8.66 7.74 0.37
N TYR A 122 7.78 8.22 1.23
CA TYR A 122 6.39 8.50 0.92
C TYR A 122 6.04 9.95 1.26
N GLN A 123 4.92 10.42 0.73
CA GLN A 123 4.38 11.73 1.03
C GLN A 123 3.11 11.62 1.86
N GLN A 124 2.88 12.63 2.68
CA GLN A 124 1.66 12.82 3.45
C GLN A 124 1.27 14.29 3.39
N TYR A 125 0.00 14.60 3.58
CA TYR A 125 -0.40 15.99 3.78
C TYR A 125 0.33 16.59 4.99
N LYS A 126 0.74 17.85 4.87
CA LYS A 126 1.14 18.64 6.02
C LYS A 126 -0.04 18.75 6.98
N THR A 127 0.21 18.69 8.28
CA THR A 127 -0.82 18.76 9.32
C THR A 127 -1.71 20.01 9.20
N ASN A 128 -1.16 21.10 8.68
CA ASN A 128 -1.84 22.37 8.47
C ASN A 128 -2.29 22.63 7.02
N ALA A 129 -2.25 21.63 6.12
CA ALA A 129 -2.60 21.82 4.70
C ALA A 129 -4.03 22.36 4.52
N TYR A 130 -4.99 21.88 5.32
CA TYR A 130 -6.36 22.38 5.29
C TYR A 130 -6.46 23.78 5.91
N THR A 131 -5.92 23.98 7.11
CA THR A 131 -6.02 25.26 7.84
C THR A 131 -5.27 26.41 7.14
N ASN A 132 -4.20 26.11 6.37
CA ASN A 132 -3.48 27.08 5.55
C ASN A 132 -4.18 27.38 4.21
N GLY A 133 -5.25 26.63 3.88
CA GLY A 133 -5.93 26.72 2.60
C GLY A 133 -5.09 26.23 1.42
N ASP A 134 -4.18 25.26 1.65
CA ASP A 134 -3.44 24.58 0.57
C ASP A 134 -4.34 23.54 -0.14
N VAL A 135 -5.35 23.05 0.57
CA VAL A 135 -6.44 22.21 0.05
C VAL A 135 -7.79 22.66 0.60
N THR A 136 -8.85 22.36 -0.14
CA THR A 136 -10.23 22.49 0.33
C THR A 136 -10.95 21.15 0.24
N VAL A 137 -11.99 20.98 1.06
CA VAL A 137 -12.84 19.78 1.06
C VAL A 137 -14.27 20.21 0.75
N SER A 138 -14.87 19.59 -0.25
CA SER A 138 -16.27 19.84 -0.63
C SER A 138 -16.86 18.59 -1.26
N ASN A 139 -18.10 18.25 -0.90
CA ASN A 139 -18.82 17.08 -1.42
C ASN A 139 -17.99 15.78 -1.35
N ASP A 140 -17.36 15.51 -0.20
CA ASP A 140 -16.47 14.34 0.04
C ASP A 140 -15.21 14.28 -0.83
N ARG A 141 -14.81 15.39 -1.46
CA ARG A 141 -13.66 15.44 -2.36
C ARG A 141 -12.66 16.48 -1.89
N ILE A 142 -11.39 16.15 -2.06
CA ILE A 142 -10.26 17.05 -1.77
C ILE A 142 -9.87 17.76 -3.06
N TYR A 143 -9.70 19.08 -2.97
CA TYR A 143 -9.32 19.94 -4.08
C TYR A 143 -8.00 20.64 -3.79
N ASP A 144 -7.14 20.72 -4.80
CA ASP A 144 -5.97 21.59 -4.81
C ASP A 144 -6.40 23.05 -4.93
N VAL A 145 -5.80 23.93 -4.12
CA VAL A 145 -5.92 25.37 -4.32
C VAL A 145 -4.78 25.85 -5.21
N ALA A 146 -5.11 26.52 -6.32
CA ALA A 146 -4.13 27.01 -7.28
C ALA A 146 -3.20 28.06 -6.66
N GLY A 147 -1.91 28.05 -7.06
CA GLY A 147 -0.91 29.02 -6.60
C GLY A 147 -0.40 28.82 -5.16
N LYS A 148 -0.87 27.79 -4.45
CA LYS A 148 -0.42 27.47 -3.09
C LYS A 148 0.88 26.63 -3.09
N PRO A 149 1.69 26.71 -2.01
CA PRO A 149 2.94 25.95 -1.88
C PRO A 149 2.69 24.43 -1.86
N LEU A 150 3.79 23.65 -1.88
CA LEU A 150 3.73 22.19 -1.71
C LEU A 150 2.99 21.83 -0.41
N ARG A 151 1.85 21.15 -0.55
CA ARG A 151 0.98 20.68 0.55
C ARG A 151 1.40 19.35 1.17
N TYR A 152 2.35 18.68 0.52
CA TYR A 152 2.89 17.41 0.97
C TYR A 152 4.22 17.60 1.69
N GLN A 153 4.51 16.71 2.61
CA GLN A 153 5.81 16.56 3.24
C GLN A 153 6.30 15.13 3.04
N ASN A 154 7.62 14.97 2.86
CA ASN A 154 8.23 13.67 2.73
C ASN A 154 8.38 13.01 4.10
N SER A 155 8.28 11.70 4.12
CA SER A 155 8.52 10.84 5.28
C SER A 155 9.09 9.51 4.80
N VAL A 156 9.69 8.74 5.70
CA VAL A 156 10.39 7.50 5.36
C VAL A 156 9.76 6.34 6.11
N CYS A 157 9.59 5.22 5.41
CA CYS A 157 9.37 3.92 6.02
C CYS A 157 10.62 3.07 5.75
N CYS A 158 11.34 2.71 6.82
CA CYS A 158 12.55 1.91 6.80
C CYS A 158 12.47 0.85 7.90
N ASN A 159 12.49 -0.42 7.50
CA ASN A 159 12.43 -1.56 8.43
C ASN A 159 13.14 -2.77 7.84
N ALA A 160 13.60 -3.67 8.70
CA ALA A 160 14.26 -4.90 8.28
C ALA A 160 13.86 -6.07 9.19
N ILE A 161 13.66 -7.23 8.58
CA ILE A 161 13.49 -8.49 9.30
C ILE A 161 14.74 -9.35 9.13
N LYS A 162 15.19 -9.92 10.24
CA LYS A 162 16.15 -11.02 10.27
C LYS A 162 15.38 -12.29 10.59
N LYS A 163 15.50 -13.31 9.74
CA LYS A 163 15.09 -14.66 10.15
C LYS A 163 16.34 -15.44 10.53
N ALA A 164 16.45 -15.78 11.82
CA ALA A 164 17.43 -16.75 12.27
C ALA A 164 16.99 -18.11 11.74
N THR A 165 17.84 -18.73 10.91
CA THR A 165 17.69 -20.12 10.51
C THR A 165 17.73 -20.96 11.79
N ALA A 166 16.58 -21.48 12.23
CA ALA A 166 16.57 -22.54 13.22
C ALA A 166 17.19 -23.76 12.53
N ARG A 167 18.42 -24.10 12.91
CA ARG A 167 18.95 -25.45 12.72
C ARG A 167 18.35 -26.34 13.79
#